data_AF-A0A0Q7WEF4-F1
#
_entry.id   AF-A0A0Q7WEF4-F1
#
_cell.length_a   1.000
_cell.length_b   1.000
_cell.length_c   1.000
_cell.angle_alpha   90.00
_cell.angle_beta   90.00
_cell.angle_gamma   90.00
#
_symmetry.space_group_name_H-M   'P 1'
#
loop_
_entity.id
_entity.type
_entity.pdbx_description
1 polymer ?
#
loop_
_entity_poly.entity_id
_entity_poly.type
_entity_poly.pdbx_seq_one_letter_code
_entity_poly.pdbx_strand_id
1 'polypeptide(L)'
;MRQVFVTNSELEYEDAWDRLSRAGIPVFEPSKPSKEGRVLCIWLAHQYDDAVSLLLNPLHIVATSVTDEEFERIQAAADARMARTRDHAWEQSLNRLVACASLLLLSGLVYITLPNVL
;
A
#
# COMPACT_ATOMS: atom_id res chain seq x y z
N MET A 1 -5.78 -11.66 26.66
CA MET A 1 -6.41 -10.46 26.08
C MET A 1 -5.50 -9.27 26.38
N ARG A 2 -5.22 -8.43 25.37
CA ARG A 2 -4.33 -7.28 25.51
C ARG A 2 -4.94 -6.08 24.79
N GLN A 3 -4.85 -4.91 25.41
CA GLN A 3 -5.24 -3.64 24.84
C GLN A 3 -4.27 -3.23 23.74
N VAL A 4 -4.79 -2.84 22.58
CA VAL A 4 -4.00 -2.42 21.42
C VAL A 4 -4.29 -0.99 20.97
N PHE A 5 -5.43 -0.44 21.34
CA PHE A 5 -5.83 0.91 20.94
C PHE A 5 -6.70 1.56 22.00
N VAL A 6 -6.50 2.86 22.22
CA VAL A 6 -7.37 3.71 23.04
C VAL A 6 -7.56 5.04 22.34
N THR A 7 -8.80 5.49 22.26
CA THR A 7 -9.10 6.82 21.74
C THR A 7 -10.36 7.39 22.40
N ASN A 8 -10.46 8.71 22.39
CA ASN A 8 -11.69 9.45 22.73
C ASN A 8 -12.48 9.87 21.47
N SER A 9 -11.95 9.59 20.28
CA SER A 9 -12.57 9.91 19.00
C SER A 9 -13.29 8.69 18.44
N GLU A 10 -14.60 8.82 18.21
CA GLU A 10 -15.41 7.77 17.60
C GLU A 10 -14.93 7.40 16.19
N LEU A 11 -14.50 8.39 15.41
CA LEU A 11 -14.01 8.18 14.04
C LEU A 11 -12.73 7.35 14.02
N GLU A 12 -11.80 7.60 14.94
CA GLU A 12 -10.55 6.83 15.04
C GLU A 12 -10.81 5.42 15.55
N TYR A 13 -11.79 5.26 16.44
CA TYR A 13 -12.20 3.95 16.93
C TYR A 13 -12.77 3.10 15.80
N GLU A 14 -13.69 3.64 15.01
CA GLU A 14 -14.31 2.94 13.88
C GLU A 14 -13.27 2.60 12.79
N ASP A 15 -12.34 3.50 12.47
CA ASP A 15 -11.24 3.22 11.53
C ASP A 15 -10.34 2.08 12.04
N ALA A 16 -9.93 2.14 13.31
CA ALA A 16 -9.12 1.10 13.93
C ALA A 16 -9.84 -0.26 13.96
N TRP A 17 -11.14 -0.26 14.28
CA TRP A 17 -11.98 -1.46 14.28
C TRP A 17 -12.07 -2.06 12.88
N ASP A 18 -12.39 -1.26 11.87
CA ASP A 18 -12.54 -1.69 10.47
C ASP A 18 -11.22 -2.23 9.92
N ARG A 19 -10.09 -1.56 10.19
CA ARG A 19 -8.77 -2.02 9.75
C ARG A 19 -8.38 -3.37 10.33
N LEU A 20 -8.55 -3.55 11.64
CA LEU A 20 -8.24 -4.82 12.31
C LEU A 20 -9.19 -5.93 11.85
N SER A 21 -10.48 -5.62 11.68
CA SER A 21 -11.48 -6.57 11.19
C SER A 21 -11.20 -7.03 9.75
N ARG A 22 -10.85 -6.11 8.85
CA ARG A 22 -10.48 -6.43 7.46
C ARG A 22 -9.20 -7.25 7.36
N ALA A 23 -8.28 -7.07 8.29
CA ALA A 23 -7.07 -7.88 8.40
C ALA A 23 -7.30 -9.25 9.05
N GLY A 24 -8.55 -9.60 9.39
CA GLY A 24 -8.88 -10.86 10.04
C GLY A 24 -8.37 -10.98 11.47
N ILE A 25 -8.02 -9.86 12.12
CA ILE A 25 -7.59 -9.83 13.51
C ILE A 25 -8.84 -9.70 14.40
N PRO A 26 -9.16 -10.69 15.25
CA PRO A 26 -10.30 -10.64 16.13
C PRO A 26 -10.07 -9.65 17.27
N VAL A 27 -10.86 -8.58 17.25
CA VAL A 27 -10.85 -7.50 18.24
C VAL A 27 -12.21 -7.37 18.91
N PHE A 28 -12.21 -6.79 20.11
CA PHE A 28 -13.42 -6.52 20.87
C PHE A 28 -13.24 -5.33 21.81
N GLU A 29 -14.35 -4.72 22.20
CA GLU A 29 -14.39 -3.70 23.25
C GLU A 29 -14.59 -4.37 24.62
N PRO A 30 -13.77 -4.07 25.63
CA PRO A 30 -13.95 -4.62 26.96
C PRO A 30 -15.29 -4.15 27.56
N SER A 31 -15.99 -5.07 28.23
CA SER A 31 -17.30 -4.80 28.84
C SER A 31 -17.29 -3.77 29.96
N LYS A 32 -16.11 -3.49 30.54
CA LYS A 32 -15.93 -2.41 31.51
C LYS A 32 -15.45 -1.16 30.77
N PRO A 33 -16.19 -0.03 30.83
CA PRO A 33 -15.74 1.21 30.21
C PRO A 33 -14.44 1.67 30.87
N SER A 34 -13.48 2.08 30.05
CA SER A 34 -12.24 2.70 30.53
C SER A 34 -12.49 4.17 30.87
N LYS A 35 -11.72 4.69 31.84
CA LYS A 35 -11.72 6.12 32.16
C LYS A 35 -11.00 6.96 31.11
N GLU A 36 -10.20 6.32 30.25
CA GLU A 36 -9.30 6.98 29.30
C GLU A 36 -9.89 7.11 27.89
N GLY A 37 -11.06 6.49 27.64
CA GLY A 37 -11.76 6.50 26.36
C GLY A 37 -12.28 5.12 25.95
N ARG A 38 -12.62 4.97 24.67
CA ARG A 38 -12.95 3.67 24.07
C ARG A 38 -11.68 2.86 23.85
N VAL A 39 -11.76 1.56 24.08
CA VAL A 39 -10.60 0.66 24.09
C VAL A 39 -10.83 -0.51 23.15
N LEU A 40 -9.85 -0.82 22.31
CA LEU A 40 -9.82 -2.06 21.55
C LEU A 40 -8.85 -3.04 22.18
N CYS A 41 -9.33 -4.26 22.40
CA CYS A 41 -8.54 -5.38 22.88
C CYS A 41 -8.52 -6.49 21.83
N ILE A 42 -7.38 -7.16 21.69
CA ILE A 42 -7.29 -8.36 20.86
C ILE A 42 -7.65 -9.61 21.67
N TRP A 43 -8.24 -10.56 20.98
CA TRP A 43 -8.50 -11.88 21.54
C TRP A 43 -7.24 -12.75 21.56
N LEU A 44 -6.52 -12.79 20.43
CA LEU A 44 -5.42 -13.72 20.19
C LEU A 44 -4.06 -13.07 20.47
N ALA A 45 -3.36 -13.54 21.50
CA ALA A 45 -2.12 -12.93 21.96
C ALA A 45 -0.99 -12.92 20.91
N HIS A 46 -0.97 -13.88 19.99
CA HIS A 46 0.06 -13.98 18.95
C HIS A 46 -0.11 -12.95 17.82
N GLN A 47 -1.31 -12.35 17.67
CA GLN A 47 -1.58 -11.30 16.68
C GLN A 47 -1.38 -9.89 17.28
N TYR A 48 -0.82 -9.78 18.49
CA TYR A 48 -0.65 -8.50 19.17
C TYR A 48 0.28 -7.56 18.41
N ASP A 49 1.45 -8.05 18.01
CA ASP A 49 2.45 -7.22 17.34
C ASP A 49 1.98 -6.81 15.95
N ASP A 50 1.27 -7.70 15.25
CA ASP A 50 0.64 -7.42 13.95
C ASP A 50 -0.47 -6.36 14.07
N ALA A 51 -1.32 -6.46 15.09
CA ALA A 51 -2.38 -5.48 15.35
C ALA A 51 -1.81 -4.09 15.64
N VAL A 52 -0.77 -4.01 16.49
CA VAL A 52 -0.09 -2.75 16.80
C VAL A 52 0.57 -2.18 15.56
N SER A 53 1.27 -3.02 14.80
CA SER A 53 1.94 -2.61 13.56
C SER A 53 0.95 -2.13 12.50
N LEU A 54 -0.20 -2.79 12.37
CA LEU A 54 -1.27 -2.40 11.46
C LEU A 54 -1.89 -1.07 11.85
N LEU A 55 -2.09 -0.79 13.14
CA LEU A 55 -2.63 0.49 13.59
C LEU A 55 -1.65 1.64 13.33
N LEU A 56 -0.37 1.43 13.60
CA LEU A 56 0.69 2.41 13.33
C LEU A 56 0.92 2.64 11.83
N ASN A 57 0.89 1.58 11.03
CA ASN A 57 1.08 1.64 9.59
C ASN A 57 -0.06 0.92 8.85
N PRO A 58 -0.93 1.65 8.14
CA PRO A 58 -2.06 1.06 7.42
C PRO A 58 -1.63 0.13 6.25
N LEU A 59 -0.37 0.17 5.83
CA LEU A 59 0.18 -0.71 4.79
C LEU A 59 0.83 -1.98 5.35
N HIS A 60 0.80 -2.18 6.67
CA HIS A 60 1.34 -3.40 7.28
C HIS A 60 0.53 -4.62 6.82
N ILE A 61 1.22 -5.64 6.31
CA ILE A 61 0.59 -6.87 5.83
C ILE A 61 0.56 -7.85 7.00
N VAL A 62 -0.64 -8.24 7.41
CA VAL A 62 -0.86 -9.26 8.43
C VAL A 62 -0.79 -10.63 7.77
N ALA A 63 0.08 -11.50 8.28
CA ALA A 63 0.19 -12.87 7.81
C ALA A 63 -1.05 -13.67 8.26
N THR A 64 -2.09 -13.63 7.44
CA THR A 64 -3.25 -14.51 7.63
C THR A 64 -2.86 -15.90 7.15
N SER A 65 -3.25 -16.96 7.86
CA SER A 65 -3.11 -18.32 7.34
C SER A 65 -4.05 -18.49 6.15
N VAL A 66 -3.50 -18.37 4.95
CA VAL A 66 -4.23 -18.54 3.70
C VAL A 66 -4.04 -19.99 3.26
N THR A 67 -5.09 -20.62 2.76
CA THR A 67 -4.98 -21.96 2.17
C THR A 67 -4.12 -21.91 0.90
N ASP A 68 -3.42 -22.99 0.54
CA ASP A 68 -2.54 -23.00 -0.64
C ASP A 68 -3.29 -22.55 -1.92
N GLU A 69 -4.57 -22.92 -2.05
CA GLU A 69 -5.46 -22.55 -3.16
C GLU A 69 -5.80 -21.05 -3.21
N GLU A 70 -5.88 -20.39 -2.06
CA GLU A 70 -6.09 -18.95 -1.97
C GLU A 70 -4.77 -18.20 -2.20
N PHE A 71 -3.64 -18.75 -1.76
CA PHE A 71 -2.32 -18.19 -2.00
C PHE A 71 -1.99 -18.15 -3.49
N GLU A 72 -2.21 -19.26 -4.22
CA GLU A 72 -2.00 -19.30 -5.67
C GLU A 72 -2.86 -18.27 -6.42
N ARG A 73 -4.12 -18.09 -6.00
CA ARG A 73 -5.01 -17.07 -6.58
C ARG A 73 -4.52 -15.65 -6.33
N ILE A 74 -4.08 -15.35 -5.11
CA ILE A 74 -3.56 -14.02 -4.75
C ILE A 74 -2.25 -13.76 -5.50
N GLN A 75 -1.38 -14.77 -5.59
CA GLN A 75 -0.11 -14.67 -6.30
C GLN A 75 -0.33 -14.42 -7.80
N ALA A 76 -1.23 -15.17 -8.45
CA ALA A 76 -1.59 -14.94 -9.84
C ALA A 76 -2.15 -13.53 -10.09
N ALA A 77 -2.96 -13.01 -9.17
CA ALA A 77 -3.50 -11.65 -9.26
C ALA A 77 -2.42 -10.57 -9.07
N ALA A 78 -1.47 -10.78 -8.16
CA ALA A 78 -0.34 -9.91 -7.93
C ALA A 78 0.60 -9.88 -9.15
N ASP A 79 0.92 -11.04 -9.71
CA ASP A 79 1.76 -11.18 -10.90
C ASP A 79 1.14 -10.48 -12.12
N ALA A 80 -0.18 -10.67 -12.34
CA ALA A 80 -0.91 -9.97 -13.40
C ALA A 80 -0.95 -8.45 -13.22
N ARG A 81 -0.88 -7.96 -11.98
CA ARG A 81 -0.79 -6.51 -11.69
C ARG A 81 0.62 -6.00 -11.94
N MET A 82 1.65 -6.73 -11.50
CA MET A 82 3.05 -6.39 -11.72
C MET A 82 3.43 -6.39 -13.21
N ALA A 83 2.90 -7.32 -14.00
CA ALA A 83 3.07 -7.32 -15.45
C ALA A 83 2.55 -6.03 -16.08
N ARG A 84 1.33 -5.60 -15.71
CA ARG A 84 0.72 -4.37 -16.24
C ARG A 84 1.49 -3.10 -15.85
N THR A 85 1.96 -2.99 -14.59
CA THR A 85 2.78 -1.83 -14.19
C THR A 85 4.16 -1.82 -14.84
N ARG A 86 4.75 -2.99 -15.08
CA ARG A 86 6.02 -3.11 -15.81
C ARG A 86 5.87 -2.64 -17.26
N ASP A 87 4.79 -3.03 -17.94
CA ASP A 87 4.52 -2.60 -19.31
C ASP A 87 4.35 -1.07 -19.40
N HIS A 88 3.61 -0.47 -18.46
CA HIS A 88 3.43 0.99 -18.43
C HIS A 88 4.74 1.74 -18.14
N ALA A 89 5.57 1.22 -17.22
CA ALA A 89 6.89 1.79 -16.94
C ALA A 89 7.84 1.68 -18.14
N TRP A 90 7.77 0.56 -18.86
CA TRP A 90 8.53 0.32 -20.08
C TRP A 90 8.12 1.30 -21.19
N GLU A 91 6.82 1.45 -21.45
CA GLU A 91 6.28 2.41 -22.42
C GLU A 91 6.69 3.86 -22.09
N GLN A 92 6.62 4.27 -20.82
CA GLN A 92 7.07 5.59 -20.40
C GLN A 92 8.57 5.81 -20.62
N SER A 93 9.39 4.79 -20.36
CA SER A 93 10.83 4.86 -20.58
C SER A 93 11.18 4.99 -22.07
N LEU A 94 10.49 4.23 -22.93
CA LEU A 94 10.66 4.31 -24.38
C LEU A 94 10.23 5.68 -24.91
N ASN A 95 9.10 6.20 -24.45
CA ASN A 95 8.61 7.50 -24.91
C ASN A 95 9.59 8.63 -24.52
N ARG A 96 10.20 8.55 -23.33
CA ARG A 96 11.25 9.50 -22.92
C ARG A 96 12.51 9.39 -23.78
N LEU A 97 12.95 8.18 -24.12
CA LEU A 97 14.10 7.98 -25.01
C LEU A 97 13.85 8.53 -26.41
N VAL A 98 12.66 8.30 -26.96
CA VAL A 98 12.26 8.84 -28.27
C VAL A 98 12.21 10.36 -28.24
N ALA A 99 11.66 10.97 -27.18
CA ALA A 99 11.64 12.42 -27.00
C ALA A 99 13.04 13.03 -26.89
N CYS A 100 13.98 12.38 -26.21
CA CYS A 100 15.37 12.84 -26.16
C CYS A 100 16.05 12.73 -27.52
N ALA A 101 15.83 11.63 -28.26
CA ALA A 101 16.39 11.42 -29.58
C ALA A 101 15.88 12.46 -30.60
N SER A 102 14.58 12.77 -30.58
CA SER A 102 14.00 13.78 -31.47
C SER A 102 14.50 15.19 -31.16
N LEU A 103 14.68 15.53 -29.88
CA LEU A 103 15.25 16.81 -29.45
C LEU A 103 16.70 16.97 -29.93
N LEU A 104 17.53 15.92 -29.82
CA LEU A 104 18.90 15.93 -30.31
C LEU A 104 18.97 16.10 -31.84
N LEU A 105 18.11 15.40 -32.59
CA LEU A 105 18.03 15.55 -34.04
C LEU A 105 17.63 16.95 -34.48
N LEU A 106 16.62 17.54 -33.82
CA LEU A 106 16.22 18.92 -34.08
C LEU A 106 17.34 19.91 -33.75
N SER A 107 18.03 19.73 -32.62
CA SER A 107 19.15 20.60 -32.24
C SER A 107 20.33 20.51 -33.21
N GLY A 108 20.65 19.30 -33.70
CA GLY A 108 21.69 19.09 -34.70
C GLY A 108 21.31 19.68 -36.06
N LEU A 109 20.06 19.56 -36.47
CA LEU A 109 19.55 20.18 -37.70
C LEU A 109 19.59 21.71 -37.64
N VAL A 110 19.21 22.30 -36.52
CA VAL A 110 19.36 23.75 -36.29
C VAL A 110 20.83 24.16 -36.35
N TYR A 111 21.74 23.41 -35.71
CA TYR A 111 23.18 23.70 -35.75
C TYR A 111 23.79 23.64 -37.15
N ILE A 112 23.35 22.69 -38.00
CA ILE A 112 23.84 22.56 -39.39
C ILE A 112 23.27 23.63 -40.31
N THR A 113 22.01 24.03 -40.10
CA THR A 113 21.33 25.03 -40.95
C THR A 113 21.70 26.47 -40.60
N LEU A 114 22.05 26.77 -39.34
CA LEU A 114 22.42 28.11 -38.89
C LEU A 114 23.61 28.75 -39.63
N PRO A 115 24.76 28.06 -39.85
CA PRO A 115 25.91 28.64 -40.54
C PRO A 115 25.72 28.80 -42.06
N ASN A 116 24.62 28.29 -42.62
CA ASN A 116 24.29 28.43 -44.05
C ASN A 116 23.33 29.60 -44.34
N VAL A 117 22.87 30.30 -43.29
CA VAL A 117 21.85 31.38 -43.37
C VAL A 117 22.42 32.75 -42.97
N LEU A 118 23.64 32.81 -42.43
CA LEU A 118 24.42 34.05 -42.21
C LEU A 118 25.44 34.23 -43.32
#